data_AF-A0A2N6GG97-F1
#
_entry.id   AF-A0A2N6GG97-F1
#
_cell.length_a   1.000
_cell.length_b   1.000
_cell.length_c   1.000
_cell.angle_alpha   90.00
_cell.angle_beta   90.00
_cell.angle_gamma   90.00
#
_symmetry.space_group_name_H-M   'P 1'
#
loop_
_entity.id
_entity.type
_entity.pdbx_description
1 polymer ?
#
loop_
_entity_poly.entity_id
_entity_poly.type
_entity_poly.pdbx_seq_one_letter_code
_entity_poly.pdbx_strand_id
1 'polypeptide(L)'
;MILKCMGYKSPNTVIIHSVHRLLLGIFALMLTVNINAASPPETVKHGDFWSIQFENDLFGSGDDRFYSHGTEFSYLSLSKPPDWMTNLGEHLPFFRFGDVHAVQYSLGQKIFTPQDTQAVSLIEDDRPYAGWLYGSAELLSRYID
;
A
#
# COMPACT_ATOMS: atom_id res chain seq x y z
N MET A 1 -44.75 -34.86 24.82
CA MET A 1 -43.47 -34.20 25.18
C MET A 1 -42.71 -33.94 23.88
N ILE A 2 -42.86 -32.76 23.29
CA ILE A 2 -42.27 -32.40 21.98
C ILE A 2 -41.01 -31.58 22.28
N LEU A 3 -39.83 -32.17 22.07
CA LEU A 3 -38.55 -31.47 22.16
C LEU A 3 -38.39 -30.58 20.92
N LYS A 4 -38.29 -29.28 21.18
CA LYS A 4 -38.03 -28.24 20.20
C LYS A 4 -36.55 -28.28 19.82
N CYS A 5 -36.24 -28.63 18.58
CA CYS A 5 -34.88 -28.53 18.04
C CYS A 5 -34.39 -27.08 18.11
N MET A 6 -33.36 -26.82 18.90
CA MET A 6 -32.62 -25.57 18.92
C MET A 6 -31.68 -25.53 17.70
N GLY A 7 -31.87 -24.52 16.86
CA GLY A 7 -31.09 -24.30 15.64
C GLY A 7 -29.63 -23.99 15.95
N TYR A 8 -28.73 -24.88 15.50
CA TYR A 8 -27.29 -24.65 15.47
C TYR A 8 -26.98 -23.66 14.33
N LYS A 9 -26.70 -22.40 14.67
CA LYS A 9 -26.21 -21.39 13.73
C LYS A 9 -24.76 -21.72 13.38
N SER A 10 -24.46 -21.89 12.09
CA SER A 10 -23.10 -22.22 11.65
C SER A 10 -22.11 -21.09 12.03
N PRO A 11 -20.89 -21.43 12.46
CA PRO A 11 -19.90 -20.46 12.95
C PRO A 11 -19.57 -19.38 11.92
N ASN A 12 -19.63 -19.71 10.61
CA ASN A 12 -19.37 -18.79 9.52
C ASN A 12 -20.40 -17.63 9.47
N THR A 13 -21.67 -17.90 9.78
CA THR A 13 -22.70 -16.86 9.80
C THR A 13 -22.50 -15.87 10.94
N VAL A 14 -22.01 -16.31 12.11
CA VAL A 14 -21.78 -15.44 13.27
C VAL A 14 -20.56 -14.53 13.05
N ILE A 15 -19.52 -15.03 12.40
CA ILE A 15 -18.31 -14.26 12.06
C ILE A 15 -18.64 -13.18 11.02
N ILE A 16 -19.36 -13.50 9.95
CA ILE A 16 -19.73 -12.55 8.89
C ILE A 16 -20.57 -11.38 9.43
N HIS A 17 -21.56 -11.66 10.30
CA HIS A 17 -22.38 -10.60 10.89
C HIS A 17 -21.60 -9.70 11.87
N SER A 18 -20.60 -10.25 12.56
CA SER A 18 -19.74 -9.50 13.48
C SER A 18 -18.80 -8.56 12.73
N VAL A 19 -18.22 -9.01 11.62
CA VAL A 19 -17.36 -8.19 10.75
C VAL A 19 -18.17 -7.08 10.06
N HIS A 20 -19.37 -7.38 9.58
CA HIS A 20 -20.24 -6.38 8.92
C HIS A 20 -20.70 -5.27 9.89
N ARG A 21 -21.00 -5.63 11.14
CA ARG A 21 -21.35 -4.66 12.20
C ARG A 21 -20.17 -3.79 12.64
N LEU A 22 -18.96 -4.35 12.67
CA LEU A 22 -17.74 -3.61 12.95
C LEU A 22 -17.42 -2.62 11.81
N LEU A 23 -17.52 -3.06 10.56
CA LEU A 23 -17.31 -2.22 9.37
C LEU A 23 -18.33 -1.08 9.27
N LEU A 24 -19.62 -1.34 9.54
CA LEU A 24 -20.66 -0.30 9.59
C LEU A 24 -20.42 0.70 10.73
N GLY A 25 -19.89 0.24 11.88
CA GLY A 25 -19.51 1.10 12.99
C GLY A 25 -18.34 2.04 12.67
N ILE A 26 -17.31 1.54 11.98
CA ILE A 26 -16.17 2.34 11.52
C ILE A 26 -16.61 3.33 10.42
N PHE A 27 -17.49 2.91 9.51
CA PHE A 27 -18.04 3.78 8.47
C PHE A 27 -18.91 4.92 9.05
N ALA A 28 -19.71 4.63 10.07
CA ALA A 28 -20.50 5.64 10.77
C ALA A 28 -19.64 6.63 11.59
N LEU A 29 -18.47 6.18 12.10
CA LEU A 29 -17.52 7.04 12.81
C LEU A 29 -16.76 7.98 11.87
N MET A 30 -16.61 7.63 10.59
CA MET A 30 -15.96 8.46 9.57
C MET A 30 -16.84 9.63 9.07
N LEU A 31 -18.16 9.58 9.26
CA LEU A 31 -19.08 10.60 8.75
C LEU A 31 -19.12 11.91 9.56
N THR A 32 -18.46 12.00 10.72
CA THR A 32 -18.53 13.19 11.59
C THR A 32 -17.32 14.10 11.53
N VAL A 33 -16.32 13.79 10.69
CA VAL A 33 -15.19 14.70 10.46
C VAL A 33 -15.64 15.78 9.47
N ASN A 34 -16.11 16.91 9.99
CA ASN A 34 -16.19 18.14 9.22
C ASN A 34 -14.77 18.59 8.89
N ILE A 35 -14.28 18.23 7.70
CA ILE A 35 -13.02 18.75 7.17
C ILE A 35 -13.31 20.19 6.74
N ASN A 36 -13.07 21.16 7.63
CA ASN A 36 -12.66 22.47 7.16
C ASN A 36 -11.38 22.23 6.38
N ALA A 37 -11.44 22.37 5.05
CA ALA A 37 -10.25 22.35 4.20
C ALA A 37 -9.42 23.57 4.57
N ALA A 38 -8.59 23.43 5.61
CA ALA A 38 -7.57 24.41 5.91
C ALA A 38 -6.66 24.48 4.69
N SER A 39 -6.50 25.68 4.13
CA SER A 39 -5.46 25.92 3.15
C SER A 39 -4.15 25.37 3.72
N PRO A 40 -3.41 24.51 3.01
CA PRO A 40 -2.20 23.92 3.54
C PRO A 40 -1.27 25.06 3.99
N PRO A 41 -0.73 25.01 5.21
CA PRO A 41 0.14 26.08 5.70
C PRO A 41 1.35 26.22 4.76
N GLU A 42 1.83 27.44 4.52
CA GLU A 42 3.02 27.70 3.68
C GLU A 42 4.27 26.88 4.11
N THR A 43 4.25 26.32 5.31
CA THR A 43 5.29 25.48 5.90
C THR A 43 5.44 24.10 5.27
N VAL A 44 4.61 23.66 4.30
CA VAL A 44 4.79 22.35 3.63
C VAL A 44 6.01 22.34 2.67
N LYS A 45 6.90 23.34 2.70
CA LYS A 45 8.15 23.31 1.93
C LYS A 45 9.29 22.53 2.60
N HIS A 46 9.13 22.16 3.86
CA HIS A 46 10.13 21.41 4.61
C HIS A 46 9.44 20.34 5.47
N GLY A 47 10.03 19.15 5.54
CA GLY A 47 9.47 18.03 6.28
C GLY A 47 10.01 16.69 5.82
N ASP A 48 9.93 15.73 6.72
CA ASP A 48 10.42 14.36 6.52
C ASP A 48 9.30 13.39 6.87
N PHE A 49 9.05 12.43 5.98
CA PHE A 49 7.98 11.46 6.11
C PHE A 49 8.52 10.05 5.96
N TRP A 50 8.08 9.16 6.85
CA TRP A 50 8.35 7.74 6.76
C TRP A 50 7.05 7.02 6.44
N SER A 51 7.12 6.03 5.54
CA SER A 51 5.98 5.21 5.21
C SER A 51 6.35 3.74 5.16
N ILE A 52 5.38 2.89 5.45
CA ILE A 52 5.46 1.45 5.23
C ILE A 52 4.20 1.00 4.51
N GLN A 53 4.38 0.33 3.38
CA GLN A 53 3.31 -0.20 2.55
C GLN A 53 3.36 -1.72 2.58
N PHE A 54 2.19 -2.32 2.75
CA PHE A 54 1.99 -3.76 2.65
C PHE A 54 0.98 -4.04 1.55
N GLU A 55 1.32 -4.94 0.64
CA GLU A 55 0.44 -5.39 -0.43
C GLU A 55 0.21 -6.88 -0.26
N ASN A 56 -1.04 -7.33 -0.40
CA ASN A 56 -1.40 -8.74 -0.29
C ASN A 56 -2.58 -9.05 -1.23
N ASP A 57 -2.53 -10.20 -1.89
CA ASP A 57 -3.59 -10.70 -2.79
C ASP A 57 -4.92 -10.98 -2.07
N LEU A 58 -4.92 -11.11 -0.74
CA LEU A 58 -6.11 -11.52 0.03
C LEU A 58 -7.30 -10.54 -0.04
N PHE A 59 -7.09 -9.31 -0.51
CA PHE A 59 -8.12 -8.26 -0.56
C PHE A 59 -8.73 -8.07 -1.96
N GLY A 60 -8.17 -8.71 -2.99
CA GLY A 60 -8.76 -8.81 -4.33
C GLY A 60 -9.71 -10.00 -4.39
N SER A 61 -10.76 -9.92 -5.19
CA SER A 61 -11.76 -10.98 -5.35
C SER A 61 -11.16 -12.25 -5.97
N GLY A 62 -10.47 -13.07 -5.17
CA GLY A 62 -10.29 -14.52 -5.31
C GLY A 62 -9.66 -15.09 -6.58
N ASP A 63 -9.16 -14.30 -7.54
CA ASP A 63 -8.79 -14.83 -8.87
C ASP A 63 -7.37 -14.45 -9.35
N ASP A 64 -6.68 -13.49 -8.72
CA ASP A 64 -5.28 -13.22 -9.05
C ASP A 64 -4.40 -14.23 -8.33
N ARG A 65 -4.06 -15.31 -9.05
CA ARG A 65 -3.40 -16.50 -8.50
C ARG A 65 -1.90 -16.33 -8.30
N PHE A 66 -1.40 -15.09 -8.32
CA PHE A 66 -0.06 -14.84 -8.82
C PHE A 66 0.72 -13.69 -8.11
N TYR A 67 0.29 -13.13 -6.97
CA TYR A 67 1.12 -12.19 -6.21
C TYR A 67 0.91 -12.29 -4.70
N SER A 68 1.85 -12.89 -3.99
CA SER A 68 1.57 -13.35 -2.63
C SER A 68 1.67 -12.23 -1.60
N HIS A 69 2.72 -11.41 -1.69
CA HIS A 69 2.95 -10.34 -0.71
C HIS A 69 4.03 -9.35 -1.17
N GLY A 70 3.82 -8.07 -0.88
CA GLY A 70 4.79 -7.00 -1.04
C GLY A 70 4.97 -6.21 0.25
N THR A 71 6.18 -5.72 0.49
CA THR A 71 6.43 -4.75 1.56
C THR A 71 7.43 -3.72 1.09
N GLU A 72 7.10 -2.45 1.24
CA GLU A 72 7.99 -1.34 0.95
C GLU A 72 8.09 -0.40 2.14
N PHE A 73 9.31 0.01 2.47
CA PHE A 73 9.59 1.07 3.41
C PHE A 73 10.15 2.27 2.65
N SER A 74 9.62 3.46 2.90
CA SER A 74 10.08 4.67 2.21
C SER A 74 10.31 5.84 3.15
N TYR A 75 11.25 6.69 2.74
CA TYR A 75 11.62 7.95 3.38
C TYR A 75 11.53 9.07 2.36
N LEU A 76 10.61 10.01 2.56
CA LEU A 76 10.47 11.21 1.76
C LEU A 76 11.02 12.40 2.53
N SER A 77 11.99 13.12 1.96
CA SER A 77 12.42 14.42 2.46
C SER A 77 12.02 15.52 1.49
N LEU A 78 11.33 16.54 2.00
CA LEU A 78 11.03 17.79 1.27
C LEU A 78 12.21 18.78 1.29
N SER A 79 13.37 18.35 1.77
CA SER A 79 14.62 19.12 1.70
C SER A 79 15.21 19.05 0.29
N LYS A 80 16.15 19.96 0.00
CA LYS A 80 16.88 19.97 -1.27
C LYS A 80 17.47 18.57 -1.56
N PRO A 81 17.14 17.95 -2.69
CA PRO A 81 17.73 16.68 -3.10
C PRO A 81 19.26 16.79 -3.30
N PRO A 82 20.00 15.66 -3.26
CA PRO A 82 21.42 15.66 -3.60
C PRO A 82 21.68 16.25 -4.99
N ASP A 83 22.78 17.02 -5.12
CA ASP A 83 23.06 17.77 -6.35
C ASP A 83 23.14 16.89 -7.61
N TRP A 84 23.62 15.65 -7.47
CA TRP A 84 23.68 14.69 -8.57
C TRP A 84 22.29 14.29 -9.08
N MET A 85 21.29 14.16 -8.20
CA MET A 85 19.90 13.86 -8.60
C MET A 85 19.29 15.08 -9.29
N THR A 86 19.54 16.27 -8.77
CA THR A 86 19.04 17.49 -9.40
C THR A 86 19.65 17.69 -10.78
N ASN A 87 20.96 17.47 -10.93
CA ASN A 87 21.63 17.60 -12.22
C ASN A 87 21.12 16.58 -13.25
N LEU A 88 20.90 15.33 -12.83
CA LEU A 88 20.25 14.34 -13.70
C LEU A 88 18.86 14.79 -14.13
N GLY A 89 18.05 15.33 -13.21
CA GLY A 89 16.73 15.89 -13.52
C GLY A 89 16.77 17.03 -14.52
N GLU A 90 17.77 17.91 -14.47
CA GLU A 90 17.96 19.03 -15.42
C GLU A 90 18.23 18.55 -16.85
N HIS A 91 18.83 17.36 -16.99
CA HIS A 91 19.14 16.77 -18.29
C HIS A 91 18.00 15.93 -18.88
N LEU A 92 16.93 15.66 -18.11
CA LEU A 92 15.79 14.89 -18.59
C LEU A 92 14.81 15.77 -19.40
N PRO A 93 14.46 15.38 -20.64
CA PRO A 93 13.42 16.07 -21.38
C PRO A 93 12.10 15.97 -20.60
N PHE A 94 11.35 17.06 -20.54
CA PHE A 94 10.07 17.21 -19.84
C PHE A 94 10.12 17.23 -18.29
N PHE A 95 11.29 17.15 -17.67
CA PHE A 95 11.41 17.41 -16.23
C PHE A 95 11.61 18.92 -15.99
N ARG A 96 10.85 19.48 -15.05
CA ARG A 96 10.93 20.88 -14.65
C ARG A 96 10.90 20.96 -13.12
N PHE A 97 11.86 21.69 -12.58
CA PHE A 97 11.91 22.04 -11.18
C PHE A 97 10.89 23.16 -10.90
N GLY A 98 9.91 22.90 -10.05
CA GLY A 98 8.94 23.90 -9.58
C GLY A 98 9.29 24.46 -8.19
N ASP A 99 8.30 24.74 -7.35
CA ASP A 99 8.52 25.43 -6.07
C ASP A 99 8.92 24.50 -4.91
N VAL A 100 8.67 23.20 -5.07
CA VAL A 100 9.06 22.15 -4.13
C VAL A 100 9.96 21.15 -4.86
N HIS A 101 11.05 20.80 -4.19
CA HIS A 101 11.97 19.73 -4.59
C HIS A 101 12.06 18.76 -3.43
N ALA A 102 11.79 17.50 -3.69
CA ALA A 102 11.82 16.46 -2.69
C ALA A 102 12.51 15.22 -3.24
N VAL A 103 13.02 14.41 -2.33
CA VAL A 103 13.63 13.12 -2.65
C VAL A 103 12.98 12.04 -1.82
N GLN A 104 12.58 10.95 -2.46
CA GLN A 104 12.14 9.74 -1.77
C GLN A 104 13.15 8.62 -1.97
N TYR A 105 13.47 7.91 -0.90
CA TYR A 105 14.21 6.65 -0.95
C TYR A 105 13.29 5.52 -0.51
N SER A 106 13.24 4.44 -1.28
CA SER A 106 12.47 3.25 -0.90
C SER A 106 13.37 2.01 -0.86
N LEU A 107 13.03 1.08 0.04
CA LEU A 107 13.53 -0.29 0.06
C LEU A 107 12.33 -1.22 0.12
N GLY A 108 12.17 -2.05 -0.91
CA GLY A 108 11.00 -2.90 -1.05
C GLY A 108 11.36 -4.34 -1.41
N GLN A 109 10.47 -5.25 -1.04
CA GLN A 109 10.50 -6.63 -1.49
C GLN A 109 9.15 -7.05 -2.06
N LYS A 110 9.20 -7.96 -3.04
CA LYS A 110 8.03 -8.64 -3.60
C LYS A 110 8.28 -10.15 -3.58
N ILE A 111 7.27 -10.91 -3.17
CA ILE A 111 7.32 -12.37 -3.11
C ILE A 111 6.25 -12.93 -4.05
N PHE A 112 6.67 -13.84 -4.92
CA PHE A 112 5.83 -14.54 -5.87
C PHE A 112 5.87 -16.02 -5.55
N THR A 113 4.72 -16.67 -5.51
CA THR A 113 4.59 -18.11 -5.24
C THR A 113 3.83 -18.82 -6.35
N PRO A 114 4.02 -20.13 -6.56
CA PRO A 114 3.04 -20.93 -7.30
C PRO A 114 1.64 -20.80 -6.70
N GLN A 115 0.63 -21.27 -7.44
CA GLN A 115 -0.75 -21.31 -7.00
C GLN A 115 -0.92 -22.13 -5.70
N ASP A 116 -0.20 -23.26 -5.59
CA ASP A 116 -0.08 -24.01 -4.33
C ASP A 116 1.15 -23.57 -3.53
N THR A 117 0.92 -22.73 -2.52
CA THR A 117 1.97 -22.18 -1.65
C THR A 117 2.52 -23.17 -0.62
N GLN A 118 1.95 -24.37 -0.52
CA GLN A 118 2.44 -25.45 0.35
C GLN A 118 3.22 -26.51 -0.44
N ALA A 119 3.25 -26.41 -1.77
CA ALA A 119 4.01 -27.31 -2.61
C ALA A 119 5.52 -27.17 -2.34
N VAL A 120 6.14 -28.28 -1.94
CA VAL A 120 7.59 -28.41 -1.72
C VAL A 120 8.33 -29.03 -2.90
N SER A 121 7.59 -29.70 -3.80
CA SER A 121 8.09 -30.26 -5.05
C SER A 121 8.03 -29.25 -6.17
N LEU A 122 8.92 -29.38 -7.16
CA LEU A 122 8.86 -28.61 -8.39
C LEU A 122 7.52 -28.86 -9.10
N ILE A 123 6.84 -27.79 -9.50
CA ILE A 123 5.66 -27.82 -10.37
C ILE A 123 6.11 -27.28 -11.72
N GLU A 124 6.24 -28.13 -12.73
CA GLU A 124 6.77 -27.75 -14.05
C GLU A 124 5.82 -26.84 -14.84
N ASP A 125 4.51 -26.98 -14.60
CA ASP A 125 3.45 -26.23 -15.29
C ASP A 125 2.99 -24.97 -14.52
N ASP A 126 3.72 -24.57 -13.48
CA ASP A 126 3.46 -23.36 -12.70
C ASP A 126 4.76 -22.58 -12.48
N ARG A 127 4.63 -21.32 -12.08
CA ARG A 127 5.76 -20.46 -11.81
C ARG A 127 6.46 -20.85 -10.49
N PRO A 128 7.79 -20.67 -10.41
CA PRO A 128 8.53 -20.97 -9.19
C PRO A 128 8.27 -19.92 -8.10
N TYR A 129 8.70 -20.26 -6.89
CA TYR A 129 8.90 -19.27 -5.84
C TYR A 129 9.99 -18.28 -6.28
N ALA A 130 9.69 -16.99 -6.22
CA ALA A 130 10.63 -15.94 -6.54
C ALA A 130 10.50 -14.77 -5.57
N GLY A 131 11.62 -14.12 -5.28
CA GLY A 131 11.68 -12.90 -4.49
C GLY A 131 12.40 -11.81 -5.27
N TRP A 132 11.88 -10.59 -5.23
CA TRP A 132 12.54 -9.42 -5.77
C TRP A 132 12.73 -8.38 -4.67
N LEU A 133 13.98 -8.19 -4.26
CA LEU A 133 14.40 -7.08 -3.40
C LEU A 133 14.90 -5.92 -4.28
N TYR A 134 14.41 -4.71 -4.04
CA TYR A 134 14.78 -3.51 -4.78
C TYR A 134 14.93 -2.31 -3.86
N GLY A 135 15.69 -1.32 -4.32
CA GLY A 135 15.71 0.01 -3.74
C GLY A 135 15.56 1.08 -4.82
N SER A 136 14.97 2.22 -4.48
CA SER A 136 14.77 3.35 -5.38
C SER A 136 15.21 4.68 -4.74
N ALA A 137 15.54 5.64 -5.60
CA ALA A 137 15.72 7.04 -5.26
C ALA A 137 14.93 7.87 -6.30
N GLU A 138 13.95 8.64 -5.84
CA GLU A 138 12.98 9.31 -6.68
C GLU A 138 13.05 10.82 -6.47
N LEU A 139 13.13 11.56 -7.56
CA LEU A 139 13.12 13.02 -7.55
C LEU A 139 11.69 13.51 -7.79
N LEU A 140 11.15 14.24 -6.82
CA LEU A 140 9.78 14.74 -6.83
C LEU A 140 9.82 16.26 -6.97
N SER A 141 9.00 16.81 -7.85
CA SER A 141 8.82 18.26 -7.93
C SER A 141 7.36 18.62 -8.15
N ARG A 142 6.94 19.71 -7.49
CA ARG A 142 5.62 20.30 -7.70
C ARG A 142 5.77 21.56 -8.54
N TYR A 143 5.10 21.58 -9.69
CA TYR A 143 4.97 22.78 -10.51
C TYR A 143 3.72 23.56 -10.08
N ILE A 144 3.85 24.88 -9.94
CA ILE A 144 2.72 25.79 -9.73
C ILE A 144 2.73 26.75 -10.92
N ASP A 145 1.62 26.83 -11.63
CA ASP A 145 1.42 27.77 -12.76
C ASP A 145 1.45 29.24 -12.31
#